data_AF-A0A355WJE8-F1
#
_entry.id   AF-A0A355WJE8-F1
#
_cell.length_a   1.000
_cell.length_b   1.000
_cell.length_c   1.000
_cell.angle_alpha   90.00
_cell.angle_beta   90.00
_cell.angle_gamma   90.00
#
_symmetry.space_group_name_H-M   'P 1'
#
loop_
_entity.id
_entity.type
_entity.pdbx_description
1 polymer ?
#
loop_
_entity_poly.entity_id
_entity_poly.type
_entity_poly.pdbx_seq_one_letter_code
_entity_poly.pdbx_strand_id
1 'polypeptide(L)'
;LEPVASYYTSPGAFTEYMVSFIGITDLAIDIAGIHGVAIEHEDIRSIVIPFKDLMAAVQSGEADNGPLLISAFWLQANRDRLRADYADT
;
A
#
# COMPACT_ATOMS: atom_id res chain seq x y z
N LEU A 1 1.57 -9.94 8.77
CA LEU A 1 0.66 -9.07 7.99
C LEU A 1 -0.27 -8.38 8.98
N GLU A 2 -0.40 -7.06 8.89
CA GLU A 2 -1.29 -6.25 9.73
C GLU A 2 -2.62 -6.03 8.99
N PRO A 3 -3.78 -6.39 9.57
CA PRO A 3 -5.06 -6.15 8.93
C PRO A 3 -5.40 -4.65 8.91
N VAL A 4 -5.80 -4.14 7.74
CA VAL A 4 -6.16 -2.73 7.54
C VAL A 4 -7.68 -2.56 7.65
N ALA A 5 -8.41 -3.07 6.64
CA ALA A 5 -9.84 -2.91 6.50
C ALA A 5 -10.40 -3.91 5.48
N SER A 6 -11.69 -4.17 5.58
CA SER A 6 -12.46 -4.92 4.58
C SER A 6 -13.65 -4.07 4.13
N TYR A 7 -13.78 -3.85 2.83
CA TYR A 7 -14.72 -2.85 2.29
C TYR A 7 -15.13 -3.15 0.84
N TYR A 8 -16.30 -2.63 0.45
CA TYR A 8 -16.69 -2.52 -0.95
C TYR A 8 -16.05 -1.27 -1.56
N THR A 9 -15.48 -1.38 -2.76
CA THR A 9 -14.82 -0.25 -3.45
C THR A 9 -15.82 0.81 -3.91
N SER A 10 -17.01 0.37 -4.34
CA SER A 10 -18.16 1.24 -4.61
C SER A 10 -19.45 0.42 -4.50
N PRO A 11 -20.12 0.41 -3.33
CA PRO A 11 -21.27 -0.46 -3.07
C PRO A 11 -22.42 -0.32 -4.06
N GLY A 12 -22.54 0.85 -4.71
CA GLY A 12 -23.58 1.13 -5.72
C GLY A 12 -23.20 0.76 -7.15
N ALA A 13 -21.93 0.41 -7.42
CA ALA A 13 -21.43 0.14 -8.76
C ALA A 13 -20.85 -1.26 -8.93
N PHE A 14 -20.16 -1.77 -7.90
CA PHE A 14 -19.44 -3.04 -7.96
C PHE A 14 -19.73 -3.90 -6.74
N THR A 15 -19.76 -5.22 -6.95
CA THR A 15 -19.86 -6.22 -5.88
C THR A 15 -18.49 -6.67 -5.36
N GLU A 16 -17.41 -6.08 -5.87
CA GLU A 16 -16.05 -6.38 -5.44
C GLU A 16 -15.88 -5.99 -3.96
N TYR A 17 -15.42 -6.95 -3.17
CA TYR A 17 -15.13 -6.79 -1.76
C TYR A 17 -13.64 -7.01 -1.52
N MET A 18 -12.96 -5.97 -1.06
CA MET A 18 -11.52 -5.97 -0.85
C MET A 18 -11.19 -6.16 0.62
N VAL A 19 -10.09 -6.87 0.88
CA VAL A 19 -9.48 -7.00 2.20
C VAL A 19 -8.04 -6.53 2.09
N SER A 20 -7.72 -5.42 2.76
CA SER A 20 -6.40 -4.80 2.71
C SER A 20 -5.55 -5.18 3.91
N PHE A 21 -4.25 -5.34 3.68
CA PHE A 21 -3.25 -5.65 4.71
C PHE A 21 -1.98 -4.80 4.49
N ILE A 22 -1.23 -4.56 5.56
CA ILE A 22 0.16 -4.08 5.49
C ILE A 22 1.11 -5.25 5.73
N GLY A 23 2.07 -5.42 4.82
CA GLY A 23 3.21 -6.32 4.99
C GLY A 23 4.38 -5.60 5.64
N ILE A 24 4.89 -6.14 6.76
CA ILE A 24 6.13 -5.68 7.36
C ILE A 24 7.27 -6.46 6.71
N THR A 25 8.18 -5.73 6.06
CA THR A 25 9.29 -6.32 5.30
C THR A 25 10.40 -5.30 5.12
N ASP A 26 11.60 -5.77 4.83
CA ASP A 26 12.69 -4.93 4.38
C ASP A 26 12.48 -4.59 2.89
N LEU A 27 12.22 -3.32 2.61
CA LEU A 27 12.05 -2.81 1.25
C LEU A 27 13.40 -2.31 0.72
N ALA A 28 14.25 -3.25 0.35
CA ALA A 28 15.53 -2.96 -0.27
C ALA A 28 15.33 -2.24 -1.63
N ILE A 29 16.22 -1.30 -1.95
CA ILE A 29 16.13 -0.45 -3.15
C ILE A 29 16.17 -1.27 -4.45
N ASP A 30 16.87 -2.41 -4.44
CA ASP A 30 17.01 -3.32 -5.58
C ASP A 30 15.72 -4.08 -5.92
N ILE A 31 14.69 -4.00 -5.08
CA ILE A 31 13.35 -4.51 -5.36
C ILE A 31 12.59 -3.57 -6.32
N ALA A 32 12.99 -2.30 -6.44
CA ALA A 32 12.42 -1.39 -7.44
C ALA A 32 12.80 -1.81 -8.86
N GLY A 33 11.86 -1.71 -9.80
CA GLY A 33 12.09 -2.18 -11.17
C GLY A 33 10.80 -2.44 -11.94
N ILE A 34 10.97 -2.94 -13.16
CA ILE A 34 9.86 -3.45 -13.98
C ILE A 34 9.73 -4.94 -13.68
N HIS A 35 8.53 -5.32 -13.25
CA HIS A 35 8.15 -6.66 -12.85
C HIS A 35 6.82 -7.04 -13.50
N GLY A 36 6.47 -8.32 -13.42
CA GLY A 36 5.25 -8.88 -14.00
C GLY A 36 5.53 -10.24 -14.60
N VAL A 37 4.59 -11.16 -14.48
CA VAL A 37 4.69 -12.45 -15.16
C VAL A 37 4.10 -12.27 -16.56
N ALA A 38 4.85 -12.67 -17.60
CA ALA A 38 4.45 -12.44 -18.99
C ALA A 38 3.03 -12.93 -19.34
N ILE A 39 2.53 -13.97 -18.63
CA ILE A 39 1.19 -14.52 -18.85
C ILE A 39 0.07 -13.71 -18.20
N GLU A 40 0.37 -12.87 -17.22
CA GLU A 40 -0.60 -12.03 -16.52
C GLU A 40 -0.96 -10.79 -17.33
N HIS A 41 -0.19 -10.48 -18.38
CA HIS A 41 -0.38 -9.30 -19.23
C HIS A 41 -0.35 -7.97 -18.44
N GLU A 42 0.34 -7.97 -17.30
CA GLU A 42 0.54 -6.79 -16.46
C GLU A 42 1.97 -6.26 -16.63
N ASP A 43 2.09 -4.98 -16.95
CA ASP A 43 3.36 -4.25 -17.02
C ASP A 43 3.48 -3.37 -15.75
N ILE A 44 4.11 -3.90 -14.71
CA ILE A 44 4.14 -3.28 -13.38
C ILE A 44 5.51 -2.69 -13.12
N ARG A 45 5.53 -1.43 -12.67
CA ARG A 45 6.74 -0.79 -12.17
C ARG A 45 6.64 -0.56 -10.67
N SER A 46 7.46 -1.29 -9.91
CA SER A 46 7.59 -1.07 -8.47
C SER A 46 8.54 0.08 -8.18
N ILE A 47 8.14 0.95 -7.26
CA ILE A 47 8.96 2.05 -6.73
C ILE A 47 9.04 1.93 -5.21
N VAL A 48 10.21 2.21 -4.64
CA VAL A 48 10.42 2.28 -3.19
C VAL A 48 10.61 3.74 -2.84
N ILE A 49 9.71 4.28 -2.01
CA ILE A 49 9.75 5.69 -1.59
C ILE A 49 9.67 5.81 -0.07
N PRO A 50 10.27 6.85 0.52
CA PRO A 50 10.06 7.19 1.92
C PRO A 50 8.58 7.40 2.25
N PHE A 51 8.17 7.04 3.46
CA PHE A 51 6.79 7.23 3.93
C PHE A 51 6.30 8.69 3.80
N LYS A 52 7.19 9.66 4.04
CA LYS A 52 6.86 11.09 3.88
C LYS A 52 6.46 11.43 2.44
N ASP A 53 7.08 10.78 1.46
CA ASP A 53 6.86 11.05 0.04
C ASP A 53 5.57 10.37 -0.42
N LEU A 54 5.24 9.19 0.12
CA LEU A 54 3.92 8.57 -0.03
C LEU A 54 2.81 9.51 0.45
N MET A 55 2.94 10.08 1.66
CA MET A 55 1.91 10.98 2.18
C MET A 55 1.83 12.30 1.42
N ALA A 56 2.95 12.80 0.88
CA ALA A 56 2.95 13.95 -0.02
C ALA A 56 2.24 13.65 -1.36
N ALA A 57 2.42 12.45 -1.92
CA ALA A 57 1.70 12.00 -3.12
C ALA A 57 0.18 11.89 -2.86
N VAL A 58 -0.21 11.38 -1.69
CA VAL A 58 -1.62 11.37 -1.25
C VAL A 58 -2.18 12.79 -1.15
N GLN A 59 -1.45 13.72 -0.54
CA GLN A 59 -1.91 15.09 -0.34
C GLN A 59 -2.00 15.89 -1.66
N SER A 60 -1.07 15.66 -2.58
CA SER A 60 -1.05 16.31 -3.90
C SER A 60 -2.07 15.71 -4.88
N GLY A 61 -2.55 14.49 -4.62
CA GLY A 61 -3.44 13.76 -5.51
C GLY A 61 -2.72 12.91 -6.56
N GLU A 62 -1.38 12.83 -6.52
CA GLU A 62 -0.62 11.88 -7.37
C GLU A 62 -0.89 10.42 -7.00
N ALA A 63 -1.26 10.16 -5.75
CA ALA A 63 -1.77 8.88 -5.29
C ALA A 63 -3.27 9.00 -5.01
N ASP A 64 -4.10 8.53 -5.95
CA ASP A 64 -5.56 8.69 -5.94
C ASP A 64 -6.35 7.37 -6.04
N ASN A 65 -5.66 6.23 -5.93
CA ASN A 65 -6.28 4.91 -5.91
C ASN A 65 -6.93 4.63 -4.53
N GLY A 66 -8.22 4.30 -4.51
CA GLY A 66 -8.99 4.08 -3.27
C GLY A 66 -8.33 3.10 -2.28
N PRO A 67 -8.01 1.86 -2.69
CA PRO A 67 -7.30 0.90 -1.84
C PRO A 67 -5.96 1.40 -1.29
N LEU A 68 -5.17 2.10 -2.11
CA LEU A 68 -3.92 2.72 -1.67
C LEU A 68 -4.19 3.80 -0.62
N LEU A 69 -5.18 4.67 -0.83
CA LEU A 69 -5.54 5.73 0.11
C LEU A 69 -5.95 5.17 1.48
N ILE A 70 -6.82 4.15 1.49
CA ILE A 70 -7.27 3.50 2.73
C ILE A 70 -6.07 2.90 3.48
N SER A 71 -5.18 2.21 2.76
CA SER A 71 -4.00 1.59 3.34
C SER A 71 -2.98 2.61 3.85
N ALA A 72 -2.76 3.71 3.12
CA ALA A 72 -1.85 4.77 3.50
C ALA A 72 -2.31 5.53 4.75
N PHE A 73 -3.60 5.88 4.84
CA PHE A 73 -4.15 6.54 6.04
C PHE A 73 -4.15 5.62 7.25
N TRP A 74 -4.47 4.33 7.08
CA TRP A 74 -4.36 3.36 8.16
C TRP A 74 -2.90 3.23 8.62
N LEU A 75 -1.96 3.11 7.69
CA LEU A 75 -0.53 3.05 8.01
C LEU A 75 -0.10 4.32 8.75
N GLN A 76 -0.50 5.51 8.31
CA GLN A 76 -0.22 6.77 9.00
C GLN A 76 -0.68 6.75 10.46
N ALA A 77 -1.90 6.29 10.73
CA ALA A 77 -2.46 6.23 12.08
C ALA A 77 -1.78 5.19 12.98
N ASN A 78 -1.21 4.13 12.40
CA ASN A 78 -0.63 3.01 13.14
C ASN A 78 0.90 2.98 13.10
N ARG A 79 1.55 3.90 12.39
CA ARG A 79 2.96 3.81 12.04
C ARG A 79 3.87 3.74 13.26
N ASP A 80 3.60 4.56 14.28
CA ASP A 80 4.43 4.63 15.47
C ASP A 80 4.32 3.34 16.29
N ARG A 81 3.11 2.78 16.40
CA ARG A 81 2.87 1.46 16.99
C ARG A 81 3.66 0.39 16.26
N LEU A 82 3.54 0.32 14.93
CA LEU A 82 4.26 -0.68 14.13
C LEU A 82 5.77 -0.56 14.28
N ARG A 83 6.32 0.65 14.29
CA ARG A 83 7.76 0.84 14.47
C ARG A 83 8.24 0.43 15.86
N ALA A 84 7.40 0.55 16.89
CA ALA A 84 7.71 0.05 18.22
C ALA A 84 7.62 -1.48 18.27
N ASP A 85 6.55 -2.07 17.70
CA ASP A 85 6.30 -3.51 17.72
C ASP A 85 7.37 -4.31 16.95
N TYR A 86 7.94 -3.72 15.89
CA TYR A 86 8.94 -4.34 15.02
C TYR A 86 10.34 -3.69 15.13
N ALA A 87 10.63 -2.96 16.21
CA ALA A 87 11.91 -2.27 16.39
C ALA A 87 13.13 -3.20 16.42
N ASP A 88 12.93 -4.45 16.87
CA ASP A 88 13.97 -5.46 17.10
C ASP A 88 13.93 -6.62 16.08
N THR A 89 13.18 -6.47 14.99
CA THR A 89 13.09 -7.46 13.89
C THR A 89 13.98 -7.07 12.74
#